data_AF-A0A4S8YWS3-F1
#
_entry.id   AF-A0A4S8YWS3-F1
#
_cell.length_a   1.000
_cell.length_b   1.000
_cell.length_c   1.000
_cell.angle_alpha   90.00
_cell.angle_beta   90.00
_cell.angle_gamma   90.00
#
_symmetry.space_group_name_H-M   'P 1'
#
loop_
_entity.id
_entity.type
_entity.pdbx_description
1 polymer ?
#
loop_
_entity_poly.entity_id
_entity_poly.type
_entity_poly.pdbx_seq_one_letter_code
_entity_poly.pdbx_strand_id
1 'polypeptide(L)'
;MFSFVTFMGLNLLMVKLYGPEFIRHSYSYHLTRIDHRHNFSVYNTLLHMKSALGSSSELGVESLAFLPQMFLSVVAIPLLLAKKDLASTMLAQTFAFVTFNKVCTSQYFLWYMVFLPFYLPDSSLLRQPKRGYTALALWVIGQALWLHQGYELEFLGHSTFVPGLWLASMAFFGINCWILGIVVSDINNQPTNPIALQDKKAI
;
A
#
# COMPACT_ATOMS: atom_id res chain seq x y z
N MET A 1 23.73 -6.60 -3.30
CA MET A 1 24.79 -5.61 -3.02
C MET A 1 24.85 -4.54 -4.10
N PHE A 2 25.05 -4.89 -5.38
CA PHE A 2 25.10 -3.91 -6.49
C PHE A 2 23.88 -2.98 -6.55
N SER A 3 22.65 -3.51 -6.47
CA SER A 3 21.44 -2.67 -6.50
C SER A 3 21.40 -1.62 -5.38
N PHE A 4 21.86 -1.98 -4.18
CA PHE A 4 21.94 -1.04 -3.05
C PHE A 4 22.99 0.04 -3.29
N VAL A 5 24.19 -0.34 -3.73
CA VAL A 5 25.27 0.61 -4.03
C VAL A 5 24.86 1.56 -5.15
N THR A 6 24.26 1.06 -6.23
CA THR A 6 23.75 1.90 -7.32
C THR A 6 22.66 2.85 -6.83
N PHE A 7 21.70 2.36 -6.04
CA PHE A 7 20.64 3.20 -5.48
C PHE A 7 21.19 4.32 -4.58
N MET A 8 22.11 3.98 -3.67
CA MET A 8 22.73 4.96 -2.77
C MET A 8 23.62 5.94 -3.54
N GLY A 9 24.39 5.46 -4.52
CA GLY A 9 25.24 6.30 -5.37
C GLY A 9 24.44 7.33 -6.16
N LEU A 10 23.31 6.93 -6.77
CA LEU A 10 22.41 7.85 -7.46
C LEU A 10 21.78 8.86 -6.50
N ASN A 11 21.38 8.43 -5.30
CA ASN A 11 20.86 9.35 -4.27
C ASN A 11 21.89 10.39 -3.84
N LEU A 12 23.12 9.98 -3.57
CA LEU A 12 24.22 10.89 -3.21
C LEU A 12 24.51 11.87 -4.35
N LEU A 13 24.45 11.41 -5.61
CA LEU A 13 24.57 12.29 -6.77
C LEU A 13 23.46 13.34 -6.80
N MET A 14 22.20 12.96 -6.56
CA MET A 14 21.08 13.90 -6.54
C MET A 14 21.17 14.89 -5.37
N VAL A 15 21.60 14.43 -4.19
CA VAL A 15 21.90 15.33 -3.06
C VAL A 15 22.99 16.34 -3.42
N LYS A 16 24.03 15.92 -4.16
CA LYS A 16 25.10 16.83 -4.61
C LYS A 16 24.58 17.88 -5.62
N LEU A 17 23.68 17.50 -6.52
CA LEU A 17 23.16 18.40 -7.57
C LEU A 17 22.09 19.37 -7.06
N TYR A 18 21.21 18.91 -6.16
CA TYR A 18 20.00 19.64 -5.77
C TYR A 18 19.95 19.99 -4.27
N GLY A 19 20.90 19.50 -3.47
CA GLY A 19 21.03 19.85 -2.06
C GLY A 19 19.83 19.40 -1.20
N PRO A 20 19.42 20.22 -0.21
CA PRO A 20 18.36 19.86 0.73
C PRO A 20 16.97 19.72 0.08
N GLU A 21 16.77 20.37 -1.08
CA GLU A 21 15.50 20.34 -1.82
C GLU A 21 15.17 18.94 -2.34
N PHE A 22 16.19 18.18 -2.75
CA PHE A 22 16.03 16.78 -3.12
C PHE A 22 15.50 15.96 -1.94
N ILE A 23 16.13 16.06 -0.78
CA ILE A 23 15.70 15.31 0.41
C ILE A 23 14.28 15.71 0.82
N ARG A 24 14.00 17.01 0.81
CA ARG A 24 12.69 17.56 1.16
C ARG A 24 11.60 17.00 0.27
N HIS A 25 11.77 17.04 -1.05
CA HIS A 25 10.73 16.65 -1.99
C HIS A 25 10.67 15.15 -2.27
N SER A 26 11.80 14.43 -2.22
CA SER A 26 11.83 12.98 -2.46
C SER A 26 11.45 12.16 -1.24
N TYR A 27 11.70 12.67 -0.03
CA TYR A 27 11.52 11.90 1.21
C TYR A 27 10.65 12.62 2.23
N SER A 28 11.11 13.76 2.77
CA SER A 28 10.48 14.39 3.94
C SER A 28 9.04 14.84 3.68
N TYR A 29 8.75 15.30 2.47
CA TYR A 29 7.43 15.72 2.04
C TYR A 29 6.38 14.62 2.21
N HIS A 30 6.73 13.36 1.96
CA HIS A 30 5.78 12.25 2.10
C HIS A 30 5.42 11.93 3.56
N LEU A 31 6.28 12.33 4.51
CA LEU A 31 6.00 12.17 5.94
C LEU A 31 4.97 13.18 6.45
N THR A 32 5.01 14.40 5.94
CA THR A 32 4.10 15.48 6.37
C THR A 32 2.87 15.61 5.48
N ARG A 33 2.92 15.09 4.25
CA ARG A 33 1.79 15.15 3.31
C ARG A 33 0.51 14.59 3.95
N ILE A 34 -0.54 15.41 3.89
CA ILE A 34 -1.90 15.05 4.26
C ILE A 34 -2.76 15.32 3.02
N ASP A 35 -3.60 14.36 2.69
CA ASP A 35 -4.55 14.47 1.59
C ASP A 35 -5.88 13.99 2.13
N HIS A 36 -6.80 14.90 2.42
CA HIS A 36 -8.11 14.51 2.97
C HIS A 36 -9.13 14.24 1.86
N ARG A 37 -9.03 14.94 0.73
CA ARG A 37 -9.94 14.80 -0.41
C ARG A 37 -9.59 13.58 -1.25
N HIS A 38 -10.59 12.95 -1.87
CA HIS A 38 -10.40 11.85 -2.83
C HIS A 38 -9.42 10.76 -2.34
N ASN A 39 -9.49 10.44 -1.04
CA ASN A 39 -8.56 9.56 -0.37
C ASN A 39 -9.27 8.33 0.20
N PHE A 40 -9.03 7.16 -0.38
CA PHE A 40 -9.63 5.87 0.01
C PHE A 40 -9.09 5.30 1.32
N SER A 41 -8.11 5.97 1.94
CA SER A 41 -7.48 5.51 3.16
C SER A 41 -8.49 5.37 4.29
N VAL A 42 -8.28 4.37 5.16
CA VAL A 42 -9.05 4.21 6.40
C VAL A 42 -8.97 5.45 7.31
N TYR A 43 -7.94 6.29 7.13
CA TYR A 43 -7.74 7.52 7.88
C TYR A 43 -8.49 8.73 7.29
N ASN A 44 -9.21 8.58 6.16
CA ASN A 44 -9.86 9.69 5.43
C ASN A 44 -10.68 10.62 6.33
N THR A 45 -11.66 10.07 7.06
CA THR A 45 -12.57 10.86 7.89
C THR A 45 -11.84 11.60 9.02
N LEU A 46 -10.84 10.96 9.62
CA LEU A 46 -10.00 11.56 10.66
C LEU A 46 -9.20 12.75 10.11
N LEU A 47 -8.61 12.60 8.92
CA LEU A 47 -7.84 13.65 8.25
C LEU A 47 -8.72 14.84 7.86
N HIS A 48 -9.96 14.59 7.42
CA HIS A 48 -10.94 15.65 7.18
C HIS A 48 -11.28 16.43 8.45
N MET A 49 -11.59 15.74 9.54
CA MET A 49 -11.90 16.40 10.81
C MET A 49 -10.71 17.22 11.31
N LYS A 50 -9.50 16.67 11.26
CA LYS A 50 -8.28 17.38 11.64
C LYS A 50 -8.06 18.64 10.79
N SER A 51 -8.26 18.53 9.47
CA SER A 51 -8.17 19.68 8.55
C SER A 51 -9.19 20.77 8.88
N ALA A 52 -10.40 20.42 9.31
CA ALA A 52 -11.43 21.38 9.68
C ALA A 52 -11.16 22.07 11.03
N LEU A 53 -10.56 21.34 11.98
CA LEU A 53 -10.22 21.85 13.33
C LEU A 53 -9.00 22.77 13.35
N GLY A 54 -8.21 22.84 12.27
CA GLY A 54 -7.01 23.69 12.18
C GLY A 54 -5.92 23.33 13.20
N SER A 55 -5.93 22.11 13.77
CA SER A 55 -5.01 21.77 14.85
C SER A 55 -3.59 21.55 14.32
N SER A 56 -2.68 22.42 14.76
CA SER A 56 -1.27 22.50 14.37
C SER A 56 -0.36 21.52 15.14
N SER A 57 -0.89 20.38 15.62
CA SER A 57 -0.03 19.38 16.26
C SER A 57 0.81 18.67 15.20
N GLU A 58 2.10 19.01 15.15
CA GLU A 58 3.12 18.48 14.22
C GLU A 58 3.33 16.95 14.36
N LEU A 59 2.90 16.38 15.49
CA LEU A 59 2.93 14.94 15.79
C LEU A 59 1.50 14.44 16.05
N GLY A 60 0.67 14.45 15.00
CA GLY A 60 -0.68 13.90 15.11
C GLY A 60 -0.70 12.38 15.03
N VAL A 61 -1.82 11.79 15.47
CA VAL A 61 -2.11 10.35 15.45
C VAL A 61 -1.90 9.75 14.04
N GLU A 62 -2.00 10.54 12.98
CA GLU A 62 -1.70 10.13 11.60
C GLU A 62 -0.22 9.76 11.35
N SER A 63 0.72 10.23 12.18
CA SER A 63 2.11 9.75 12.16
C SER A 63 2.19 8.27 12.57
N LEU A 64 1.30 7.82 13.46
CA LEU A 64 1.23 6.40 13.86
C LEU A 64 0.75 5.51 12.72
N ALA A 65 -0.01 6.02 11.76
CA ALA A 65 -0.39 5.28 10.54
C ALA A 65 0.84 4.85 9.72
N PHE A 66 1.96 5.56 9.87
CA PHE A 66 3.21 5.25 9.20
C PHE A 66 3.88 3.98 9.77
N LEU A 67 3.63 3.64 11.03
CA LEU A 67 4.25 2.47 11.67
C LEU A 67 3.80 1.14 11.06
N PRO A 68 2.50 0.79 10.97
CA PRO A 68 2.08 -0.46 10.36
C PRO A 68 2.46 -0.52 8.88
N GLN A 69 2.35 0.62 8.16
CA GLN A 69 2.75 0.72 6.77
C GLN A 69 4.24 0.40 6.57
N MET A 70 5.13 1.08 7.28
CA MET A 70 6.58 0.87 7.15
C MET A 70 7.00 -0.49 7.65
N PHE A 71 6.43 -0.95 8.76
CA PHE A 71 6.74 -2.27 9.30
C PHE A 71 6.35 -3.37 8.32
N LEU A 72 5.12 -3.37 7.80
CA LEU A 72 4.66 -4.42 6.88
C LEU A 72 5.41 -4.36 5.55
N SER A 73 5.49 -3.17 4.93
CA SER A 73 6.02 -3.04 3.56
C SER A 73 7.55 -3.09 3.49
N VAL A 74 8.27 -2.53 4.47
CA VAL A 74 9.74 -2.42 4.40
C VAL A 74 10.44 -3.53 5.18
N VAL A 75 9.81 -4.05 6.24
CA VAL A 75 10.45 -5.00 7.15
C VAL A 75 9.83 -6.39 7.03
N ALA A 76 8.57 -6.58 7.43
CA ALA A 76 7.99 -7.90 7.61
C ALA A 76 7.86 -8.67 6.29
N ILE A 77 7.20 -8.09 5.28
CA ILE A 77 6.97 -8.78 3.98
C ILE A 77 8.29 -9.08 3.26
N PRO A 78 9.23 -8.13 3.08
CA PRO A 78 10.49 -8.42 2.40
C PRO A 78 11.33 -9.47 3.12
N LEU A 79 11.47 -9.39 4.45
CA LEU A 79 12.32 -10.32 5.20
C LEU A 79 11.75 -11.74 5.23
N LEU A 80 10.43 -11.89 5.31
CA LEU A 80 9.77 -13.19 5.43
C LEU A 80 9.56 -13.88 4.07
N LEU A 81 9.32 -13.12 3.00
CA LEU A 81 8.82 -13.68 1.74
C LEU A 81 9.77 -13.52 0.53
N ALA A 82 10.69 -12.55 0.53
CA ALA A 82 11.47 -12.21 -0.67
C ALA A 82 12.35 -13.36 -1.21
N LYS A 83 12.69 -14.34 -0.36
CA LYS A 83 13.47 -15.51 -0.75
C LYS A 83 12.66 -16.62 -1.42
N LYS A 84 11.31 -16.56 -1.35
CA LYS A 84 10.42 -17.52 -1.99
C LYS A 84 10.12 -17.10 -3.42
N ASP A 85 9.59 -15.89 -3.57
CA ASP A 85 9.26 -15.29 -4.86
C ASP A 85 9.37 -13.76 -4.73
N LEU A 86 10.35 -13.20 -5.43
CA LEU A 86 10.64 -11.77 -5.38
C LEU A 86 9.49 -10.95 -5.98
N ALA A 87 8.94 -11.34 -7.13
CA ALA A 87 7.93 -10.55 -7.84
C ALA A 87 6.61 -10.53 -7.05
N SER A 88 6.16 -11.69 -6.56
CA SER A 88 4.97 -11.76 -5.72
C SER A 88 5.17 -11.06 -4.36
N THR A 89 6.39 -11.11 -3.80
CA THR A 89 6.71 -10.33 -2.59
C THR A 89 6.63 -8.83 -2.84
N MET A 90 7.11 -8.34 -4.00
CA MET A 90 6.99 -6.94 -4.39
C MET A 90 5.52 -6.52 -4.57
N LEU A 91 4.66 -7.40 -5.11
CA LEU A 91 3.21 -7.19 -5.13
C LEU A 91 2.67 -7.04 -3.70
N ALA A 92 2.95 -7.99 -2.81
CA ALA A 92 2.47 -7.97 -1.43
C ALA A 92 2.95 -6.71 -0.67
N GLN A 93 4.22 -6.34 -0.85
CA GLN A 93 4.80 -5.12 -0.29
C GLN A 93 4.07 -3.87 -0.79
N THR A 94 3.82 -3.78 -2.10
CA THR A 94 3.10 -2.65 -2.72
C THR A 94 1.67 -2.59 -2.22
N PHE A 95 1.00 -3.74 -2.13
CA PHE A 95 -0.37 -3.84 -1.66
C PHE A 95 -0.49 -3.44 -0.19
N ALA A 96 0.43 -3.88 0.66
CA ALA A 96 0.53 -3.43 2.06
C ALA A 96 0.84 -1.94 2.15
N PHE A 97 1.72 -1.42 1.29
CA PHE A 97 2.09 0.00 1.31
C PHE A 97 0.87 0.86 1.05
N VAL A 98 0.07 0.53 0.03
CA VAL A 98 -1.13 1.27 -0.34
C VAL A 98 -2.23 1.10 0.71
N THR A 99 -2.47 -0.12 1.19
CA THR A 99 -3.56 -0.44 2.14
C THR A 99 -3.41 0.31 3.46
N PHE A 100 -2.18 0.42 3.96
CA PHE A 100 -1.89 1.04 5.25
C PHE A 100 -1.45 2.52 5.14
N ASN A 101 -1.40 3.07 3.92
CA ASN A 101 -1.02 4.47 3.72
C ASN A 101 -2.11 5.42 4.25
N LYS A 102 -1.68 6.57 4.80
CA LYS A 102 -2.57 7.69 5.12
C LYS A 102 -3.09 8.42 3.88
N VAL A 103 -2.40 8.35 2.75
CA VAL A 103 -2.82 8.91 1.46
C VAL A 103 -2.98 7.74 0.48
N CYS A 104 -4.20 7.44 0.08
CA CYS A 104 -4.52 6.37 -0.86
C CYS A 104 -5.38 6.93 -1.99
N THR A 105 -4.79 7.07 -3.18
CA THR A 105 -5.47 7.56 -4.38
C THR A 105 -5.62 6.44 -5.40
N SER A 106 -6.59 6.55 -6.33
CA SER A 106 -6.80 5.53 -7.37
C SER A 106 -5.58 5.27 -8.24
N GLN A 107 -4.68 6.25 -8.37
CA GLN A 107 -3.42 6.09 -9.12
C GLN A 107 -2.57 4.95 -8.57
N TYR A 108 -2.59 4.72 -7.26
CA TYR A 108 -1.78 3.68 -6.62
C TYR A 108 -2.20 2.27 -7.05
N PHE A 109 -3.47 2.08 -7.43
CA PHE A 109 -3.98 0.77 -7.85
C PHE A 109 -3.34 0.29 -9.17
N LEU A 110 -2.81 1.21 -9.98
CA LEU A 110 -2.09 0.87 -11.20
C LEU A 110 -0.76 0.16 -10.90
N TRP A 111 -0.17 0.38 -9.73
CA TRP A 111 1.09 -0.27 -9.34
C TRP A 111 0.94 -1.78 -9.20
N TYR A 112 -0.26 -2.25 -8.86
CA TYR A 112 -0.54 -3.69 -8.76
C TYR A 112 -0.42 -4.37 -10.13
N MET A 113 -0.85 -3.70 -11.19
CA MET A 113 -0.92 -4.26 -12.54
C MET A 113 0.46 -4.68 -13.08
N VAL A 114 1.53 -4.02 -12.64
CA VAL A 114 2.90 -4.37 -13.04
C VAL A 114 3.31 -5.75 -12.51
N PHE A 115 2.78 -6.16 -11.34
CA PHE A 115 3.13 -7.44 -10.72
C PHE A 115 2.10 -8.56 -10.93
N LEU A 116 0.84 -8.22 -11.26
CA LEU A 116 -0.21 -9.21 -11.49
C LEU A 116 0.15 -10.30 -12.50
N PRO A 117 0.80 -10.02 -13.66
CA PRO A 117 1.18 -11.07 -14.62
C PRO A 117 2.14 -12.10 -14.04
N PHE A 118 2.95 -11.74 -13.05
CA PHE A 118 3.90 -12.65 -12.39
C PHE A 118 3.23 -13.47 -11.29
N TYR A 119 2.28 -12.88 -10.57
CA TYR A 119 1.61 -13.52 -9.43
C TYR A 119 0.42 -14.38 -9.85
N LEU A 120 -0.42 -13.90 -10.77
CA LEU A 120 -1.72 -14.53 -11.08
C LEU A 120 -1.64 -15.97 -11.58
N PRO A 121 -0.72 -16.36 -12.50
CA PRO A 121 -0.71 -17.70 -13.08
C PRO A 121 -0.66 -18.81 -12.03
N ASP A 122 0.11 -18.60 -10.97
CA ASP A 122 0.27 -19.54 -9.88
C ASP A 122 -0.56 -19.16 -8.63
N SER A 123 -1.38 -18.13 -8.68
CA SER A 123 -2.16 -17.68 -7.51
C SER A 123 -3.31 -18.63 -7.15
N SER A 124 -3.73 -18.63 -5.88
CA SER A 124 -4.98 -19.28 -5.49
C SER A 124 -6.21 -18.58 -6.07
N LEU A 125 -6.09 -17.32 -6.50
CA LEU A 125 -7.16 -16.55 -7.12
C LEU A 125 -7.59 -17.15 -8.47
N LEU A 126 -6.63 -17.62 -9.29
CA LEU A 126 -6.95 -18.33 -10.55
C LEU A 126 -7.25 -19.82 -10.31
N ARG A 127 -6.55 -20.47 -9.38
CA ARG A 127 -6.80 -21.88 -9.06
C ARG A 127 -8.18 -22.12 -8.44
N GLN A 128 -8.73 -21.13 -7.73
CA GLN A 128 -10.08 -21.15 -7.16
C GLN A 128 -10.89 -19.96 -7.68
N PRO A 129 -11.51 -20.06 -8.87
CA PRO A 129 -12.15 -18.92 -9.54
C PRO A 129 -13.18 -18.19 -8.69
N LYS A 130 -13.92 -18.91 -7.83
CA LYS A 130 -14.85 -18.29 -6.87
C LYS A 130 -14.13 -17.28 -5.97
N ARG A 131 -12.97 -17.63 -5.41
CA ARG A 131 -12.16 -16.71 -4.58
C ARG A 131 -11.66 -15.52 -5.39
N GLY A 132 -11.15 -15.77 -6.60
CA GLY A 132 -10.68 -14.73 -7.51
C GLY A 132 -11.77 -13.72 -7.87
N TYR A 133 -12.93 -14.18 -8.32
CA TYR A 133 -14.07 -13.32 -8.64
C TYR A 133 -14.64 -12.61 -7.41
N THR A 134 -14.68 -13.26 -6.24
CA THR A 134 -15.10 -12.60 -4.99
C THR A 134 -14.11 -11.49 -4.61
N ALA A 135 -12.81 -11.73 -4.69
CA ALA A 135 -11.79 -10.71 -4.43
C ALA A 135 -11.92 -9.51 -5.38
N LEU A 136 -12.04 -9.77 -6.68
CA LEU A 136 -12.21 -8.72 -7.68
C LEU A 136 -13.52 -7.94 -7.46
N ALA A 137 -14.63 -8.63 -7.28
CA ALA A 137 -15.94 -8.01 -7.09
C ALA A 137 -15.97 -7.14 -5.83
N LEU A 138 -15.48 -7.66 -4.69
CA LEU A 138 -15.40 -6.88 -3.45
C LEU A 138 -14.48 -5.66 -3.62
N TRP A 139 -13.34 -5.81 -4.28
CA TRP A 139 -12.41 -4.71 -4.51
C TRP A 139 -13.02 -3.60 -5.39
N VAL A 140 -13.75 -3.97 -6.45
CA VAL A 140 -14.48 -3.01 -7.31
C VAL A 140 -15.64 -2.36 -6.57
N ILE A 141 -16.46 -3.14 -5.86
CA ILE A 141 -17.61 -2.62 -5.10
C ILE A 141 -17.14 -1.68 -3.99
N GLY A 142 -16.08 -2.02 -3.26
CA GLY A 142 -15.52 -1.16 -2.22
C GLY A 142 -15.10 0.21 -2.76
N GLN A 143 -14.48 0.25 -3.94
CA GLN A 143 -14.16 1.51 -4.61
C GLN A 143 -15.42 2.26 -5.04
N ALA A 144 -16.38 1.58 -5.66
CA ALA A 144 -17.62 2.22 -6.12
C ALA A 144 -18.41 2.83 -4.95
N LEU A 145 -18.51 2.12 -3.82
CA LEU A 145 -19.14 2.63 -2.60
C LEU A 145 -18.43 3.86 -2.07
N TRP A 146 -17.10 3.84 -2.02
CA TRP A 146 -16.32 5.00 -1.58
C TRP A 146 -16.49 6.19 -2.53
N LEU A 147 -16.37 5.96 -3.84
CA LEU A 147 -16.53 6.98 -4.88
C LEU A 147 -17.91 7.63 -4.85
N HIS A 148 -18.98 6.84 -4.63
CA HIS A 148 -20.32 7.38 -4.46
C HIS A 148 -20.39 8.36 -3.28
N GLN A 149 -19.88 7.97 -2.11
CA GLN A 149 -19.90 8.84 -0.92
C GLN A 149 -19.01 10.07 -1.08
N GLY A 150 -17.86 9.93 -1.74
CA GLY A 150 -16.96 11.04 -2.06
C GLY A 150 -17.58 12.00 -3.08
N TYR A 151 -18.34 11.50 -4.06
CA TYR A 151 -19.06 12.33 -5.02
C TYR A 151 -20.12 13.20 -4.34
N GLU A 152 -20.96 12.59 -3.52
CA GLU A 152 -21.97 13.29 -2.72
C GLU A 152 -21.34 14.39 -1.84
N LEU A 153 -20.20 14.09 -1.19
CA LEU A 153 -19.50 15.07 -0.37
C LEU A 153 -18.88 16.20 -1.16
N GLU A 154 -18.04 15.85 -2.14
CA GLU A 154 -17.13 16.81 -2.76
C GLU A 154 -17.73 17.58 -3.92
N PHE A 155 -18.73 17.02 -4.60
CA PHE A 155 -19.37 17.64 -5.76
C PHE A 155 -20.78 18.16 -5.44
N LEU A 156 -21.57 17.41 -4.66
CA LEU A 156 -22.92 17.83 -4.28
C LEU A 156 -22.98 18.60 -2.95
N GLY A 157 -21.91 18.56 -2.15
CA GLY A 157 -21.84 19.27 -0.87
C GLY A 157 -22.63 18.61 0.26
N HIS A 158 -23.06 17.36 0.08
CA HIS A 158 -23.78 16.62 1.12
C HIS A 158 -22.81 16.08 2.19
N SER A 159 -23.10 16.29 3.47
CA SER A 159 -22.23 15.81 4.55
C SER A 159 -22.32 14.29 4.74
N THR A 160 -21.51 13.51 4.01
CA THR A 160 -21.50 12.03 4.07
C THR A 160 -20.40 11.43 4.95
N PHE A 161 -19.72 12.24 5.78
CA PHE A 161 -18.56 11.80 6.59
C PHE A 161 -18.83 10.54 7.42
N VAL A 162 -19.86 10.56 8.26
CA VAL A 162 -20.26 9.43 9.12
C VAL A 162 -21.77 9.22 8.98
N PRO A 163 -22.25 7.98 8.74
CA PRO A 163 -21.46 6.75 8.61
C PRO A 163 -20.89 6.50 7.21
N GLY A 164 -21.28 7.27 6.18
CA GLY A 164 -21.03 6.99 4.76
C GLY A 164 -19.57 6.74 4.39
N LEU A 165 -18.77 7.82 4.29
CA LEU A 165 -17.35 7.75 3.93
C LEU A 165 -16.54 6.90 4.92
N TRP A 166 -16.86 6.98 6.21
CA TRP A 166 -16.18 6.21 7.25
C TRP A 166 -16.36 4.70 7.05
N LEU A 167 -17.60 4.21 6.92
CA LEU A 167 -17.87 2.80 6.66
C LEU A 167 -17.32 2.35 5.31
N ALA A 168 -17.42 3.16 4.26
CA ALA A 168 -16.86 2.83 2.96
C ALA A 168 -15.33 2.66 3.03
N SER A 169 -14.63 3.54 3.74
CA SER A 169 -13.18 3.48 3.94
C SER A 169 -12.78 2.25 4.77
N MET A 170 -13.52 1.94 5.85
CA MET A 170 -13.28 0.75 6.66
C MET A 170 -13.54 -0.55 5.88
N ALA A 171 -14.64 -0.62 5.13
CA ALA A 171 -14.97 -1.77 4.31
C ALA A 171 -13.89 -2.00 3.24
N PHE A 172 -13.50 -0.94 2.52
CA PHE A 172 -12.43 -1.04 1.53
C PHE A 172 -11.10 -1.46 2.17
N PHE A 173 -10.74 -0.91 3.33
CA PHE A 173 -9.55 -1.33 4.07
C PHE A 173 -9.59 -2.82 4.46
N GLY A 174 -10.72 -3.31 4.97
CA GLY A 174 -10.89 -4.72 5.33
C GLY A 174 -10.79 -5.66 4.13
N ILE A 175 -11.38 -5.27 3.00
CA ILE A 175 -11.27 -6.01 1.72
C ILE A 175 -9.81 -6.08 1.28
N ASN A 176 -9.08 -4.97 1.33
CA ASN A 176 -7.66 -4.94 0.97
C ASN A 176 -6.81 -5.79 1.94
N CYS A 177 -7.05 -5.73 3.25
CA CYS A 177 -6.35 -6.61 4.21
C CYS A 177 -6.59 -8.10 3.92
N TRP A 178 -7.82 -8.47 3.56
CA TRP A 178 -8.15 -9.86 3.20
C TRP A 178 -7.45 -10.30 1.91
N ILE A 179 -7.44 -9.47 0.88
CA ILE A 179 -6.72 -9.74 -0.38
C ILE A 179 -5.21 -9.87 -0.12
N LEU A 180 -4.63 -8.97 0.67
CA LEU A 180 -3.23 -9.05 1.08
C LEU A 180 -2.93 -10.38 1.80
N GLY A 181 -3.83 -10.83 2.67
CA GLY A 181 -3.72 -12.12 3.35
C GLY A 181 -3.70 -13.31 2.39
N ILE A 182 -4.50 -13.26 1.32
CA ILE A 182 -4.46 -14.28 0.25
C ILE A 182 -3.10 -14.28 -0.44
N VAL A 183 -2.61 -13.11 -0.87
CA VAL A 183 -1.32 -12.99 -1.56
C VAL A 183 -0.17 -13.50 -0.68
N VAL A 184 -0.13 -13.10 0.59
CA VAL A 184 0.89 -13.54 1.55
C VAL A 184 0.82 -15.05 1.78
N SER A 185 -0.38 -15.62 1.91
CA SER A 185 -0.57 -17.06 2.07
C SER A 185 -0.10 -17.84 0.84
N ASP A 186 -0.42 -17.36 -0.37
CA ASP A 186 0.02 -17.98 -1.61
C ASP A 186 1.55 -18.05 -1.69
N ILE A 187 2.24 -16.93 -1.42
CA ILE A 187 3.70 -16.88 -1.41
C ILE A 187 4.28 -17.80 -0.33
N ASN A 188 3.67 -17.81 0.86
CA ASN A 188 4.16 -18.65 1.94
C ASN A 188 4.04 -20.15 1.64
N ASN A 189 3.01 -20.55 0.89
CA ASN A 189 2.76 -21.94 0.52
C ASN A 189 3.54 -22.40 -0.72
N GLN A 190 4.26 -21.51 -1.40
CA GLN A 190 5.17 -21.92 -2.47
C GLN A 190 6.35 -22.72 -1.90
N PRO A 191 6.80 -23.79 -2.60
CA PRO A 191 7.96 -24.55 -2.20
C PRO A 191 9.19 -23.64 -2.16
N THR A 192 9.94 -23.66 -1.06
CA THR A 192 11.23 -22.96 -0.98
C THR A 192 12.17 -23.54 -2.03
N ASN A 193 12.60 -22.71 -2.99
CA ASN A 193 13.50 -23.11 -4.06
C ASN A 193 14.80 -23.71 -3.48
N PRO A 194 15.09 -25.02 -3.67
CA PRO A 194 16.24 -25.70 -3.04
C PRO A 194 17.61 -25.15 -3.45
N ILE A 195 17.68 -24.44 -4.58
CA ILE A 195 18.93 -23.96 -5.18
C ILE A 195 19.66 -22.99 -4.23
N ALA A 196 18.94 -22.15 -3.48
CA ALA A 196 19.56 -21.21 -2.53
C ALA A 196 20.15 -21.87 -1.26
N LEU A 197 19.83 -23.14 -0.98
CA LEU A 197 20.37 -23.90 0.15
C LEU A 197 21.62 -24.71 -0.24
N GLN A 198 21.80 -25.03 -1.52
CA GLN A 198 23.01 -25.70 -2.00
C GLN A 198 24.21 -24.74 -2.05
N ASP A 199 24.02 -23.49 -2.47
CA ASP A 199 25.09 -22.47 -2.46
C ASP A 199 25.58 -22.10 -1.06
N LYS A 200 24.76 -22.30 -0.03
CA LYS A 200 25.16 -22.07 1.38
C LYS A 200 25.87 -23.24 2.04
N LYS A 201 25.81 -24.44 1.46
CA LYS A 201 26.53 -25.63 1.95
C LYS A 201 27.84 -25.88 1.19
N ALA A 202 28.11 -25.12 0.14
CA ALA A 202 29.31 -25.21 -0.68
C ALA A 202 30.37 -24.14 -0.34
N ILE A 203 30.21 -23.41 0.78
CA ILE A 203 31.18 -22.45 1.33
C ILE A 203 31.56 -22.88 2.74
#